data_AF-A0A7X5UKM6-F1
#
_entry.id   AF-A0A7X5UKM6-F1
#
_cell.length_a   1.000
_cell.length_b   1.000
_cell.length_c   1.000
_cell.angle_alpha   90.00
_cell.angle_beta   90.00
_cell.angle_gamma   90.00
#
_symmetry.space_group_name_H-M   'P 1'
#
loop_
_entity.id
_entity.type
_entity.pdbx_description
1 polymer ?
#
loop_
_entity_poly.entity_id
_entity_poly.type
_entity_poly.pdbx_seq_one_letter_code
_entity_poly.pdbx_strand_id
1 'polypeptide(L)'
;MSITSGWAVTHPDGTYEGKNTTLRTPQDVAAFVAKVAAADPYADSIRVIHNDRPLADAEQGFTDHDVFAAVVDGFGYLSHQDQDNAKAFPVGDPDSAGCEFDDEDFPAGSGLPLDQFTTALVEFLHTTERPTNVRWTSG
;
A
#
# COMPACT_ATOMS: atom_id res chain seq x y z
N MET A 1 8.80 -4.80 14.74
CA MET A 1 7.73 -4.44 13.82
C MET A 1 8.16 -3.28 12.95
N SER A 2 8.27 -3.55 11.66
CA SER A 2 8.59 -2.54 10.67
C SER A 2 8.04 -2.93 9.32
N ILE A 3 7.74 -1.93 8.51
CA ILE A 3 7.34 -2.10 7.12
C ILE A 3 8.45 -1.55 6.24
N THR A 4 8.82 -2.29 5.19
CA THR A 4 9.60 -1.75 4.07
C THR A 4 8.63 -1.37 2.95
N SER A 5 8.62 -0.09 2.58
CA SER A 5 7.81 0.44 1.47
C SER A 5 8.71 0.85 0.33
N GLY A 6 8.48 0.33 -0.87
CA GLY A 6 9.24 0.64 -2.09
C GLY A 6 8.33 1.07 -3.23
N TRP A 7 8.71 2.13 -3.96
CA TRP A 7 7.93 2.69 -5.07
C TRP A 7 8.85 3.46 -6.03
N ALA A 8 8.34 3.82 -7.21
CA ALA A 8 9.03 4.70 -8.13
C ALA A 8 8.38 6.09 -8.18
N VAL A 9 9.16 7.11 -8.53
CA VAL A 9 8.64 8.43 -8.90
C VAL A 9 9.07 8.74 -10.33
N THR A 10 8.10 9.03 -11.20
CA THR A 10 8.34 9.36 -12.60
C THR A 10 8.43 10.87 -12.78
N HIS A 11 9.57 11.36 -13.25
CA HIS A 11 9.80 12.78 -13.49
C HIS A 11 9.20 13.22 -14.84
N PRO A 12 8.91 14.53 -15.02
CA PRO A 12 8.35 15.05 -16.28
C PRO A 12 9.20 14.79 -17.53
N ASP A 13 10.49 14.49 -17.37
CA ASP A 13 11.39 14.13 -18.46
C ASP A 13 11.35 12.64 -18.84
N GLY A 14 10.48 11.86 -18.20
CA GLY A 14 10.31 10.42 -18.43
C GLY A 14 11.31 9.53 -17.69
N THR A 15 12.20 10.10 -16.87
CA THR A 15 13.07 9.30 -15.99
C THR A 15 12.31 8.83 -14.76
N TYR A 16 12.69 7.67 -14.23
CA TYR A 16 12.12 7.14 -12.97
C TYR A 16 13.20 7.10 -11.89
N GLU A 17 12.79 7.37 -10.65
CA GLU A 17 13.63 7.27 -9.46
C GLU A 17 13.04 6.26 -8.48
N GLY A 18 13.76 5.16 -8.23
CA GLY A 18 13.39 4.18 -7.21
C GLY A 18 13.56 4.76 -5.80
N LYS A 19 12.51 4.65 -4.99
CA LYS A 19 12.47 5.05 -3.59
C LYS A 19 12.20 3.84 -2.71
N ASN A 20 12.77 3.86 -1.51
CA ASN A 20 12.34 2.98 -0.44
C ASN A 20 12.42 3.68 0.91
N THR A 21 11.67 3.18 1.89
CA THR A 21 11.77 3.61 3.28
C THR A 21 11.37 2.48 4.22
N THR A 22 11.85 2.56 5.47
CA THR A 22 11.45 1.65 6.53
C THR A 22 10.64 2.42 7.58
N LEU A 23 9.38 2.03 7.75
CA LEU A 23 8.43 2.60 8.70
C LEU A 23 8.48 1.79 9.99
N ARG A 24 8.65 2.46 11.14
CA ARG A 24 8.72 1.80 12.46
C ARG A 24 7.69 2.32 13.45
N THR A 25 7.12 3.49 13.17
CA THR A 25 6.18 4.17 14.05
C THR A 25 4.96 4.68 13.28
N PRO A 26 3.84 4.95 13.95
CA PRO A 26 2.69 5.61 13.32
C PRO A 26 3.05 6.96 12.69
N GLN A 27 3.99 7.70 13.28
CA GLN A 27 4.48 8.96 12.76
C GLN A 27 5.26 8.77 11.45
N ASP A 28 6.04 7.69 11.32
CA ASP A 28 6.70 7.34 10.07
C ASP A 28 5.67 7.06 8.97
N VAL A 29 4.61 6.31 9.30
CA VAL A 29 3.51 6.01 8.37
C VAL A 29 2.83 7.30 7.91
N ALA A 30 2.45 8.19 8.82
CA ALA A 30 1.82 9.46 8.47
C ALA A 30 2.73 10.35 7.60
N ALA A 31 4.02 10.44 7.94
CA ALA A 31 4.99 11.20 7.15
C ALA A 31 5.20 10.58 5.75
N PHE A 32 5.18 9.25 5.67
CA PHE A 32 5.26 8.52 4.41
C PHE A 32 4.03 8.78 3.52
N VAL A 33 2.81 8.66 4.05
CA VAL A 33 1.58 8.94 3.30
C VAL A 33 1.57 10.38 2.78
N ALA A 34 1.93 11.36 3.62
CA ALA A 34 2.02 12.76 3.19
C ALA A 34 3.06 12.97 2.08
N LYS A 35 4.19 12.27 2.14
CA LYS A 35 5.25 12.34 1.12
C LYS A 35 4.78 11.77 -0.22
N VAL A 36 4.11 10.62 -0.22
CA VAL A 36 3.56 10.01 -1.44
C VAL A 36 2.45 10.88 -2.02
N ALA A 37 1.53 11.37 -1.17
CA ALA A 37 0.46 12.27 -1.61
C ALA A 37 1.00 13.53 -2.28
N ALA A 38 2.10 14.10 -1.78
CA ALA A 38 2.75 15.26 -2.39
C ALA A 38 3.47 14.95 -3.72
N ALA A 39 3.69 13.66 -4.03
CA ALA A 39 4.32 13.20 -5.25
C ALA A 39 3.30 12.75 -6.32
N ASP A 40 2.01 12.69 -6.01
CA ASP A 40 0.93 12.46 -6.99
C ASP A 40 0.94 13.57 -8.08
N PRO A 41 0.70 13.25 -9.38
CA PRO A 41 0.41 11.94 -9.98
C PRO A 41 1.67 11.17 -10.45
N TYR A 42 2.83 11.51 -9.89
CA TYR A 42 4.12 10.97 -10.33
C TYR A 42 4.58 9.75 -9.52
N ALA A 43 3.89 9.42 -8.42
CA ALA A 43 4.19 8.25 -7.61
C ALA A 43 3.51 7.00 -8.18
N ASP A 44 4.30 5.95 -8.38
CA ASP A 44 3.81 4.63 -8.75
C ASP A 44 3.18 3.91 -7.54
N SER A 45 2.60 2.73 -7.79
CA SER A 45 2.23 1.78 -6.75
C SER A 45 3.41 1.47 -5.83
N ILE A 46 3.06 1.24 -4.56
CA ILE A 46 3.99 1.03 -3.46
C ILE A 46 3.90 -0.42 -3.06
N ARG A 47 4.99 -1.16 -3.19
CA ARG A 47 5.12 -2.47 -2.56
C ARG A 47 5.33 -2.31 -1.06
N VAL A 48 4.51 -2.98 -0.25
CA VAL A 48 4.51 -2.89 1.21
C VAL A 48 4.87 -4.26 1.79
N ILE A 49 5.99 -4.36 2.49
CA ILE A 49 6.47 -5.62 3.08
C ILE A 49 6.51 -5.48 4.59
N HIS A 50 5.79 -6.33 5.31
CA HIS A 50 5.92 -6.41 6.77
C HIS A 50 7.11 -7.30 7.14
N ASN A 51 8.16 -6.70 7.72
CA ASN A 51 9.45 -7.38 7.92
C ASN A 51 9.44 -8.43 9.06
N ASP A 52 8.39 -8.47 9.88
CA ASP A 52 8.25 -9.46 10.95
C ASP A 52 7.42 -10.70 10.52
N ARG A 53 6.88 -10.71 9.29
CA ARG A 53 6.18 -11.89 8.75
C ARG A 53 7.18 -12.92 8.21
N PRO A 54 6.87 -14.23 8.30
CA PRO A 54 7.71 -15.26 7.71
C PRO A 54 7.75 -15.13 6.18
N LEU A 55 8.85 -15.59 5.57
CA LEU A 55 8.92 -15.78 4.13
C LEU A 55 8.21 -17.10 3.76
N ALA A 56 7.49 -17.10 2.64
CA ALA A 56 6.97 -18.32 2.03
C ALA A 56 8.10 -19.20 1.47
N ASP A 57 9.14 -18.56 0.92
CA ASP A 57 10.38 -19.20 0.50
C ASP A 57 11.56 -18.33 0.94
N ALA A 58 12.28 -18.78 1.96
CA ALA A 58 13.43 -18.05 2.50
C ALA A 58 14.66 -18.06 1.60
N GLU A 59 14.81 -19.07 0.72
CA GLU A 59 15.94 -19.16 -0.21
C GLU A 59 15.77 -18.20 -1.38
N GLN A 60 14.52 -18.02 -1.84
CA GLN A 60 14.18 -17.11 -2.94
C GLN A 60 13.76 -15.71 -2.46
N GLY A 61 13.55 -15.53 -1.15
CA GLY A 61 13.13 -14.24 -0.58
C GLY A 61 11.65 -13.91 -0.82
N PHE A 62 10.81 -14.91 -1.10
CA PHE A 62 9.39 -14.68 -1.37
C PHE A 62 8.61 -14.45 -0.08
N THR A 63 7.89 -13.33 -0.04
CA THR A 63 7.01 -12.97 1.07
C THR A 63 5.79 -13.90 1.13
N ASP A 64 5.27 -14.17 2.32
CA ASP A 64 4.02 -14.92 2.51
C ASP A 64 2.75 -14.08 2.26
N HIS A 65 2.95 -12.81 1.94
CA HIS A 65 1.94 -11.81 1.66
C HIS A 65 2.33 -10.98 0.45
N ASP A 66 1.33 -10.42 -0.21
CA ASP A 66 1.48 -9.43 -1.26
C ASP A 66 0.54 -8.26 -0.97
N VAL A 67 1.15 -7.11 -0.74
CA VAL A 67 0.45 -5.90 -0.31
C VAL A 67 0.97 -4.73 -1.13
N PHE A 68 0.07 -4.12 -1.88
CA PHE A 68 0.35 -2.91 -2.64
C PHE A 68 -0.50 -1.76 -2.14
N ALA A 69 0.03 -0.56 -2.25
CA ALA A 69 -0.69 0.66 -1.93
C ALA A 69 -0.47 1.72 -3.00
N ALA A 70 -1.36 2.71 -3.07
CA ALA A 70 -1.16 3.89 -3.90
C ALA A 70 -1.81 5.11 -3.24
N VAL A 71 -1.39 6.30 -3.63
CA VAL A 71 -2.12 7.54 -3.31
C VAL A 71 -2.39 8.27 -4.61
N VAL A 72 -3.67 8.44 -4.95
CA VAL A 72 -4.12 9.07 -6.20
C VAL A 72 -5.30 9.97 -5.92
N ASP A 73 -5.27 11.21 -6.42
CA ASP A 73 -6.38 12.18 -6.31
C ASP A 73 -6.91 12.36 -4.87
N GLY A 74 -6.02 12.28 -3.89
CA GLY A 74 -6.36 12.44 -2.47
C GLY A 74 -6.98 11.19 -1.80
N PHE A 75 -6.98 10.04 -2.47
CA PHE A 75 -7.38 8.76 -1.89
C PHE A 75 -6.19 7.81 -1.73
N GLY A 76 -6.21 7.01 -0.67
CA GLY A 76 -5.26 5.92 -0.45
C GLY A 76 -5.86 4.58 -0.85
N TYR A 77 -5.19 3.87 -1.73
CA TYR A 77 -5.59 2.54 -2.21
C TYR A 77 -4.72 1.48 -1.57
N LEU A 78 -5.28 0.30 -1.34
CA LEU A 78 -4.59 -0.82 -0.71
C LEU A 78 -5.09 -2.13 -1.35
N SER A 79 -4.20 -3.06 -1.64
CA SER A 79 -4.52 -4.44 -1.93
C SER A 79 -3.83 -5.32 -0.90
N HIS A 80 -4.46 -6.43 -0.55
CA HIS A 80 -3.88 -7.37 0.41
C HIS A 80 -4.21 -8.80 0.01
N GLN A 81 -3.18 -9.62 -0.04
CA GLN A 81 -3.25 -11.07 -0.16
C GLN A 81 -2.22 -11.70 0.79
N ASP A 82 -2.56 -12.83 1.38
CA ASP A 82 -1.61 -13.67 2.11
C ASP A 82 -1.98 -15.16 1.92
N GLN A 83 -1.31 -16.06 2.65
CA GLN A 83 -1.56 -17.50 2.58
C GLN A 83 -2.99 -17.91 3.00
N ASP A 84 -3.64 -17.14 3.87
CA ASP A 84 -4.95 -17.43 4.45
C ASP A 84 -6.08 -16.64 3.78
N ASN A 85 -5.73 -15.55 3.09
CA ASN A 85 -6.65 -14.59 2.51
C ASN A 85 -6.38 -14.38 1.02
N ALA A 86 -7.38 -14.69 0.20
CA ALA A 86 -7.39 -14.29 -1.20
C ALA A 86 -7.25 -12.76 -1.35
N LYS A 87 -6.75 -12.34 -2.51
CA LYS A 87 -6.60 -10.92 -2.86
C LYS A 87 -7.91 -10.18 -2.65
N ALA A 88 -7.81 -9.05 -1.96
CA ALA A 88 -8.94 -8.23 -1.60
C ALA A 88 -8.55 -6.75 -1.65
N PHE A 89 -9.58 -5.92 -1.81
CA PHE A 89 -9.48 -4.46 -1.80
C PHE A 89 -10.43 -3.88 -0.74
N PRO A 90 -10.10 -2.72 -0.14
CA PRO A 90 -11.01 -2.03 0.75
C PRO A 90 -12.31 -1.64 0.02
N VAL A 91 -13.42 -1.66 0.75
CA VAL A 91 -14.65 -0.98 0.36
C VAL A 91 -14.49 0.47 0.81
N GLY A 92 -14.13 1.35 -0.12
CA GLY A 92 -13.81 2.74 0.12
C GLY A 92 -14.92 3.71 -0.28
N ASP A 93 -14.51 4.89 -0.71
CA ASP A 93 -15.41 5.95 -1.16
C ASP A 93 -15.92 5.65 -2.57
N PRO A 94 -17.24 5.63 -2.82
CA PRO A 94 -17.80 5.32 -4.14
C PRO A 94 -17.40 6.32 -5.24
N ASP A 95 -16.97 7.53 -4.88
CA ASP A 95 -16.52 8.55 -5.83
C ASP A 95 -15.03 8.42 -6.19
N SER A 96 -14.29 7.52 -5.51
CA SER A 96 -12.91 7.21 -5.86
C SER A 96 -12.83 6.49 -7.22
N ALA A 97 -12.07 7.07 -8.16
CA ALA A 97 -11.84 6.44 -9.46
C ALA A 97 -10.95 5.20 -9.33
N GLY A 98 -11.03 4.28 -10.31
CA GLY A 98 -10.04 3.21 -10.41
C GLY A 98 -8.71 3.77 -10.94
N CYS A 99 -7.61 3.14 -10.57
CA CYS A 99 -6.27 3.47 -11.07
C CYS A 99 -5.48 2.19 -11.37
N GLU A 100 -4.68 2.25 -12.43
CA GLU A 100 -3.91 1.14 -12.97
C GLU A 100 -2.43 1.48 -12.90
N PHE A 101 -1.63 0.53 -12.43
CA PHE A 101 -0.17 0.60 -12.37
C PHE A 101 0.41 -0.69 -12.92
N ASP A 102 1.71 -0.69 -13.26
CA ASP A 102 2.35 -1.87 -13.86
C ASP A 102 2.28 -3.12 -12.94
N ASP A 103 2.30 -2.93 -11.62
CA ASP A 103 2.28 -4.00 -10.63
C ASP A 103 0.90 -4.27 -10.02
N GLU A 104 -0.04 -3.31 -10.07
CA GLU A 104 -1.33 -3.42 -9.38
C GLU A 104 -2.43 -2.55 -10.00
N ASP A 105 -3.65 -3.10 -10.04
CA ASP A 105 -4.85 -2.40 -10.48
C ASP A 105 -5.82 -2.25 -9.30
N PHE A 106 -6.16 -1.00 -8.97
CA PHE A 106 -7.10 -0.69 -7.91
C PHE A 106 -8.49 -0.38 -8.49
N PRO A 107 -9.54 -1.12 -8.11
CA PRO A 107 -10.87 -0.91 -8.66
C PRO A 107 -11.49 0.41 -8.18
N ALA A 108 -12.37 0.99 -9.01
CA ALA A 108 -13.18 2.13 -8.61
C ALA A 108 -13.97 1.82 -7.34
N GLY A 109 -14.10 2.81 -6.45
CA GLY A 109 -14.77 2.64 -5.17
C GLY A 109 -13.90 2.02 -4.06
N SER A 110 -12.62 1.69 -4.33
CA SER A 110 -11.72 1.11 -3.32
C SER A 110 -10.82 2.12 -2.62
N GLY A 111 -10.79 3.37 -3.09
CA GLY A 111 -10.01 4.44 -2.51
C GLY A 111 -10.54 4.84 -1.14
N LEU A 112 -9.66 4.87 -0.13
CA LEU A 112 -9.98 5.28 1.22
C LEU A 112 -9.61 6.76 1.42
N PRO A 113 -10.34 7.52 2.26
CA PRO A 113 -9.85 8.79 2.77
C PRO A 113 -8.46 8.61 3.42
N LEU A 114 -7.53 9.55 3.21
CA LEU A 114 -6.13 9.38 3.63
C LEU A 114 -5.96 9.12 5.13
N ASP A 115 -6.82 9.66 5.99
CA ASP A 115 -6.79 9.39 7.43
C ASP A 115 -7.12 7.92 7.74
N GLN A 116 -8.10 7.33 7.04
CA GLN A 116 -8.47 5.93 7.20
C GLN A 116 -7.41 5.01 6.60
N PHE A 117 -6.89 5.35 5.42
CA PHE A 117 -5.76 4.65 4.79
C PHE A 117 -4.53 4.63 5.70
N THR A 118 -4.15 5.78 6.25
CA THR A 118 -3.03 5.91 7.19
C THR A 118 -3.27 5.02 8.41
N THR A 119 -4.49 5.05 8.97
CA THR A 119 -4.85 4.20 10.10
C THR A 119 -4.73 2.71 9.76
N ALA A 120 -5.12 2.29 8.55
CA ALA A 120 -5.01 0.92 8.09
C ALA A 120 -3.55 0.46 7.97
N LEU A 121 -2.67 1.31 7.42
CA LEU A 121 -1.23 1.02 7.37
C LEU A 121 -0.59 0.97 8.76
N VAL A 122 -1.05 1.80 9.70
CA VAL A 122 -0.62 1.75 11.11
C VAL A 122 -1.08 0.46 11.78
N GLU A 123 -2.30 -0.01 11.49
CA GLU A 123 -2.76 -1.30 11.98
C GLU A 123 -1.89 -2.43 11.42
N PHE A 124 -1.65 -2.45 10.10
CA PHE A 124 -0.79 -3.43 9.45
C PHE A 124 0.62 -3.45 10.08
N LEU A 125 1.20 -2.29 10.35
CA LEU A 125 2.50 -2.15 11.02
C LEU A 125 2.54 -2.83 12.40
N HIS A 126 1.42 -2.85 13.12
CA HIS A 126 1.37 -3.38 14.49
C HIS A 126 0.88 -4.82 14.57
N THR A 127 0.03 -5.25 13.64
CA THR A 127 -0.62 -6.57 13.71
C THR A 127 0.03 -7.57 12.79
N THR A 128 0.72 -7.10 11.74
CA THR A 128 1.19 -7.92 10.62
C THR A 128 0.04 -8.50 9.77
N GLU A 129 -1.22 -8.28 10.15
CA GLU A 129 -2.39 -8.90 9.52
C GLU A 129 -3.16 -7.90 8.66
N ARG A 130 -3.99 -8.43 7.76
CA ARG A 130 -4.91 -7.61 6.96
C ARG A 130 -5.71 -6.65 7.88
N PRO A 131 -5.61 -5.32 7.68
CA PRO A 131 -6.23 -4.33 8.56
C PRO A 131 -7.73 -4.55 8.78
N THR A 132 -8.18 -4.48 10.02
CA THR A 132 -9.59 -4.71 10.40
C THR A 132 -10.39 -3.42 10.54
N ASN A 133 -9.73 -2.27 10.57
CA ASN A 133 -10.36 -0.95 10.58
C ASN A 133 -11.03 -0.55 9.26
N VAL A 134 -10.93 -1.39 8.22
CA VAL A 134 -11.59 -1.23 6.92
C VAL A 134 -12.33 -2.51 6.56
N ARG A 135 -13.41 -2.37 5.77
CA ARG A 135 -14.09 -3.54 5.19
C ARG A 135 -13.39 -3.92 3.90
N TRP A 136 -13.31 -5.22 3.65
CA TRP A 136 -12.72 -5.76 2.44
C TRP A 136 -13.79 -6.42 1.58
N THR A 137 -13.65 -6.28 0.26
CA THR A 137 -14.36 -7.13 -0.70
C THR A 137 -13.38 -8.13 -1.29
N SER A 138 -13.83 -9.37 -1.47
CA SER A 138 -13.11 -10.31 -2.34
C SER A 138 -13.05 -9.71 -3.74
N GLY A 139 -11.87 -9.76 -4.37
CA GLY A 139 -11.73 -9.50 -5.79
C GLY A 139 -12.47 -10.53 -6.64
#